data_AF-A0A3R1ALS1-F1
#
_entry.id   AF-A0A3R1ALS1-F1
#
_cell.length_a   1.000
_cell.length_b   1.000
_cell.length_c   1.000
_cell.angle_alpha   90.00
_cell.angle_beta   90.00
_cell.angle_gamma   90.00
#
_symmetry.space_group_name_H-M   'P 1'
#
loop_
_entity.id
_entity.type
_entity.pdbx_description
1 polymer ?
#
loop_
_entity_poly.entity_id
_entity_poly.type
_entity_poly.pdbx_seq_one_letter_code
_entity_poly.pdbx_strand_id
1 'polypeptide(L)' 'MNAEKQAGLKVTVSDKDDALWMRNSATLEGISSRGYLKDGTQQKIIAALEHALGQARGELLCWNNTDGVADVGATAT' A
#
# COMPACT_ATOMS: atom_id res chain seq x y z
N MET A 1 -9.82 7.11 -32.10
CA MET A 1 -10.20 6.77 -30.71
C MET A 1 -8.94 6.26 -30.03
N ASN A 2 -8.26 7.12 -29.28
CA ASN A 2 -7.09 6.71 -28.50
C ASN A 2 -7.65 6.11 -27.21
N ALA A 3 -7.54 4.79 -27.06
CA ALA A 3 -7.83 4.15 -25.79
C ALA A 3 -6.72 4.54 -24.82
N GLU A 4 -6.94 5.59 -24.03
CA GLU A 4 -6.23 5.77 -22.78
C GLU A 4 -6.51 4.53 -21.94
N LYS A 5 -5.58 3.58 -22.01
CA LYS A 5 -5.59 2.37 -21.19
C LYS A 5 -5.56 2.88 -19.75
N GLN A 6 -6.70 2.83 -19.05
CA GLN A 6 -6.75 3.15 -17.63
C GLN A 6 -5.60 2.39 -16.96
N ALA A 7 -4.64 3.11 -16.38
CA ALA A 7 -3.49 2.52 -15.73
C ALA A 7 -3.98 1.84 -14.44
N GLY A 8 -4.42 0.59 -14.56
CA GLY A 8 -4.86 -0.19 -13.41
C GLY A 8 -3.69 -0.45 -12.48
N LEU A 9 -3.93 -0.26 -11.19
CA LEU A 9 -2.98 -0.60 -10.16
C LEU A 9 -2.80 -2.12 -10.10
N LYS A 10 -1.54 -2.56 -10.05
CA LYS A 10 -1.15 -3.94 -9.79
C LYS A 10 -0.51 -4.03 -8.42
N VAL A 11 -0.99 -4.95 -7.60
CA VAL A 11 -0.45 -5.22 -6.25
C VAL A 11 0.08 -6.64 -6.23
N THR A 12 1.27 -6.83 -5.68
CA THR A 12 1.91 -8.13 -5.50
C THR A 12 2.32 -8.29 -4.04
N VAL A 13 2.09 -9.47 -3.47
CA VAL A 13 2.59 -9.90 -2.17
C VAL A 13 3.52 -11.07 -2.40
N SER A 14 4.75 -10.99 -1.88
CA SER A 14 5.79 -12.00 -2.06
C SER A 14 6.33 -12.50 -0.72
N ASP A 15 6.68 -13.80 -0.66
CA ASP A 15 7.46 -14.39 0.45
C ASP A 15 8.77 -14.91 -0.14
N LYS A 16 9.92 -14.50 0.43
CA LYS A 16 11.26 -14.97 0.02
C LYS A 16 11.47 -15.04 -1.49
N ASP A 17 11.16 -13.94 -2.18
CA ASP A 17 11.28 -13.75 -3.63
C ASP A 17 10.21 -14.45 -4.51
N ASP A 18 9.36 -15.31 -3.96
CA ASP A 18 8.24 -15.90 -4.70
C ASP A 18 6.95 -15.09 -4.55
N ALA A 19 6.28 -14.80 -5.67
CA ALA A 19 5.00 -14.12 -5.68
C ALA A 19 3.89 -15.02 -5.14
N LEU A 20 3.53 -14.81 -3.87
CA LEU A 20 2.49 -15.55 -3.17
C LEU A 20 1.09 -15.13 -3.65
N TRP A 21 0.89 -13.85 -3.95
CA TRP A 21 -0.38 -13.33 -4.41
C TRP A 21 -0.19 -12.11 -5.31
N MET A 22 -1.09 -11.92 -6.27
CA MET A 22 -1.09 -10.76 -7.16
C MET A 22 -2.51 -10.42 -7.58
N ARG A 23 -2.81 -9.14 -7.72
CA ARG A 23 -4.04 -8.65 -8.36
C ARG A 23 -3.75 -7.46 -9.26
N ASN A 24 -4.21 -7.57 -10.50
CA ASN A 24 -4.23 -6.46 -11.45
C ASN A 24 -5.67 -5.97 -11.63
N SER A 25 -5.91 -4.70 -11.30
CA SER A 25 -7.25 -4.10 -11.38
C SER A 25 -7.70 -3.81 -12.82
N ALA A 26 -6.78 -3.56 -13.76
CA ALA A 26 -7.13 -3.29 -15.16
C ALA A 26 -7.43 -4.57 -15.95
N THR A 27 -6.63 -5.62 -15.77
CA THR A 27 -6.78 -6.86 -16.52
C THR A 27 -7.65 -7.90 -15.80
N LEU A 28 -7.99 -7.65 -14.53
CA LEU A 28 -8.67 -8.58 -13.62
C LEU A 28 -7.90 -9.89 -13.39
N GLU A 29 -6.62 -9.95 -13.80
CA GLU A 29 -5.73 -11.06 -13.54
C GLU A 29 -5.38 -11.13 -12.05
N GLY A 30 -5.09 -12.33 -11.57
CA GLY A 30 -4.59 -12.52 -10.21
C GLY A 30 -4.35 -13.97 -9.84
N ILE A 31 -3.66 -14.16 -8.72
CA ILE A 31 -3.40 -15.47 -8.14
C ILE A 31 -4.47 -15.74 -7.08
N SER A 32 -5.16 -16.87 -7.19
CA SER A 32 -6.07 -17.34 -6.16
C SER A 32 -5.89 -18.83 -5.95
N SER A 33 -5.72 -19.25 -4.69
CA SER A 33 -5.58 -20.65 -4.33
C SER A 33 -6.52 -20.99 -3.18
N ARG A 34 -7.33 -22.03 -3.35
CA ARG A 34 -8.16 -22.57 -2.25
C ARG A 34 -7.32 -23.16 -1.12
N GLY A 35 -6.05 -23.52 -1.38
CA GLY A 35 -5.10 -23.98 -0.38
C GLY A 35 -4.78 -22.90 0.66
N TYR A 36 -4.74 -21.63 0.25
CA TYR A 36 -4.40 -20.51 1.13
C TYR A 36 -5.37 -20.30 2.29
N LEU A 37 -6.63 -20.70 2.11
CA LEU A 37 -7.62 -20.69 3.18
C LEU A 37 -7.35 -21.78 4.22
N LYS A 38 -6.79 -22.92 3.80
CA LYS A 38 -6.56 -24.09 4.66
C LYS A 38 -5.26 -23.98 5.45
N ASP A 39 -4.21 -23.44 4.85
CA ASP A 39 -2.86 -23.39 5.43
C ASP A 39 -2.56 -22.06 6.16
N GLY A 40 -3.52 -21.13 6.20
CA GLY A 40 -3.37 -19.84 6.87
C GLY A 40 -2.68 -18.76 6.03
N THR A 41 -2.30 -19.08 4.78
CA THR A 41 -1.63 -18.13 3.88
C THR A 41 -2.52 -16.94 3.56
N GLN A 42 -3.84 -17.13 3.47
CA GLN A 42 -4.78 -16.04 3.21
C GLN A 42 -4.70 -14.96 4.31
N GLN A 43 -4.60 -15.36 5.58
CA GLN A 43 -4.47 -14.44 6.71
C GLN A 43 -3.15 -13.67 6.66
N LYS A 44 -2.05 -14.32 6.24
CA LYS A 44 -0.76 -13.65 6.02
C LYS A 44 -0.85 -12.60 4.92
N ILE A 45 -1.51 -12.91 3.80
CA ILE A 45 -1.75 -11.97 2.71
C ILE A 45 -2.54 -10.75 3.21
N ILE A 46 -3.63 -10.98 3.95
CA ILE A 46 -4.47 -9.90 4.50
C ILE A 46 -3.65 -9.00 5.43
N ALA A 47 -2.93 -9.59 6.39
CA ALA A 47 -2.12 -8.82 7.34
C ALA A 47 -1.05 -7.96 6.64
N ALA A 48 -0.40 -8.50 5.61
CA ALA A 48 0.60 -7.76 4.83
C ALA A 48 -0.03 -6.56 4.10
N LEU A 49 -1.21 -6.75 3.49
CA LEU A 49 -1.94 -5.68 2.80
C LEU A 49 -2.45 -4.61 3.77
N GLU A 50 -2.96 -4.99 4.95
CA GLU A 50 -3.40 -4.04 5.98
C GLU A 50 -2.24 -3.20 6.51
N HIS A 51 -1.08 -3.81 6.74
CA HIS A 51 0.12 -3.09 7.15
C HIS A 51 0.59 -2.11 6.08
N ALA A 52 0.64 -2.53 4.81
CA ALA A 52 1.01 -1.66 3.69
C ALA A 52 0.03 -0.50 3.52
N LEU A 53 -1.28 -0.74 3.68
CA LEU A 53 -2.29 0.31 3.69
C LEU A 53 -2.08 1.28 4.86
N GLY A 54 -1.76 0.77 6.05
CA GLY A 54 -1.40 1.58 7.21
C GLY A 54 -0.22 2.52 6.93
N GLN A 55 0.85 2.00 6.33
CA GLN A 55 2.01 2.79 5.91
C GLN A 55 1.62 3.91 4.94
N ALA A 56 0.92 3.58 3.85
CA ALA A 56 0.51 4.57 2.85
C ALA A 56 -0.39 5.67 3.43
N ARG A 57 -1.26 5.32 4.39
CA ARG A 57 -2.06 6.31 5.14
C ARG A 57 -1.18 7.19 6.04
N GLY A 58 -0.18 6.62 6.71
CA GLY A 58 0.78 7.37 7.51
C GLY A 58 1.55 8.39 6.66
N GLU A 59 2.05 7.97 5.51
CA GLU A 59 2.77 8.85 4.57
C GLU A 59 1.91 10.03 4.08
N LEU A 60 0.63 9.79 3.81
CA LEU A 60 -0.33 10.85 3.47
C LEU A 60 -0.47 11.88 4.59
N LEU A 61 -0.44 11.45 5.86
CA LEU A 61 -0.58 12.32 7.02
C LEU A 61 0.71 13.09 7.34
N CYS A 62 1.88 12.51 7.08
CA CYS A 62 3.18 13.16 7.30
C CYS A 62 3.39 14.41 6.43
N TRP A 63 2.72 14.52 5.28
CA TRP A 63 2.80 15.70 4.42
C TRP A 63 1.98 16.89 4.93
N ASN A 64 1.08 16.68 5.89
CA ASN A 64 0.25 17.75 6.45
C ASN A 64 0.89 18.44 7.67
N ASN A 65 2.11 18.07 8.03
CA ASN A 65 2.89 18.73 9.06
C ASN A 65 3.81 19.76 8.41
N THR A 66 3.21 20.81 7.82
CA THR A 66 3.95 22.04 7.49
C THR A 66 4.69 22.48 8.74
N ASP A 67 6.01 22.59 8.62
CA ASP A 67 6.96 23.07 9.61
C ASP A 67 6.62 24.50 10.04
N GLY A 68 5.58 24.64 10.87
CA GLY A 68 5.25 25.86 11.59
C GLY A 68 6.12 25.96 12.83
N VAL A 69 7.44 25.87 12.70
CA VAL A 69 8.33 26.40 13.73
C VAL A 69 8.17 27.90 13.63
N ALA A 70 7.26 28.46 14.44
CA ALA A 70 7.23 29.90 14.65
C ALA A 70 8.61 30.27 15.19
N ASP A 71 9.36 31.06 14.43
CA ASP A 71 10.58 31.71 14.90
C ASP A 71 10.19 32.53 16.13
N VAL A 72 10.45 31.98 17.33
CA VAL A 72 10.26 32.72 18.58
C VAL A 72 11.44 33.65 18.70
N GLY A 73 11.38 34.72 17.90
CA GLY A 73 12.29 35.83 17.95
C GLY A 73 12.35 36.34 19.39
N ALA A 74 13.54 36.19 19.98
CA ALA A 74 13.89 36.62 21.31
C ALA A 74 13.37 38.03 21.63
N THR A 75 12.31 38.14 22.44
CA THR A 75 12.04 39.35 23.20
C THR A 75 12.68 39.17 24.58
N ALA A 76 13.98 39.46 24.64
CA ALA A 76 14.60 39.87 25.89
C ALA A 76 14.20 41.34 26.13
N THR A 77 13.48 41.59 27.22
CA THR A 77 13.32 42.92 27.82
C THR A 77 13.39 42.77 29.32
#